data_AF-A0A1H1RAQ6-F1
#
_entry.id   AF-A0A1H1RAQ6-F1
#
_cell.length_a   1.000
_cell.length_b   1.000
_cell.length_c   1.000
_cell.angle_alpha   90.00
_cell.angle_beta   90.00
_cell.angle_gamma   90.00
#
_symmetry.space_group_name_H-M   'P 1'
#
loop_
_entity.id
_entity.type
_entity.pdbx_description
1 polymer ?
#
loop_
_entity_poly.entity_id
_entity_poly.type
_entity_poly.pdbx_seq_one_letter_code
_entity_poly.pdbx_strand_id
1 'polypeptide(L)'
;MKNHLFCVGAEVGPSPAGDFLGAHVNVYVGANDLREALERAEAALQRDGYKVTFMRGCWVVDVACNDGFCPADVLPGEISGELLFSDAVHYGEFRERTTENDYLY
;
A
#
# COMPACT_ATOMS: atom_id res chain seq x y z
N MET A 1 6.90 -21.56 -5.47
CA MET A 1 6.64 -20.84 -4.20
C MET A 1 5.24 -20.25 -4.31
N LYS A 2 4.53 -20.06 -3.20
CA LYS A 2 3.18 -19.48 -3.23
C LYS A 2 3.33 -17.97 -3.10
N ASN A 3 2.83 -17.22 -4.09
CA ASN A 3 2.67 -15.80 -3.94
C ASN A 3 1.46 -15.53 -3.05
N HIS A 4 1.63 -14.56 -2.17
CA HIS A 4 0.59 -13.99 -1.34
C HIS A 4 0.37 -12.56 -1.81
N LEU A 5 -0.86 -12.07 -1.75
CA LEU A 5 -1.15 -10.67 -2.04
C LEU A 5 -0.95 -9.89 -0.76
N PHE A 6 -0.06 -8.90 -0.72
CA PHE A 6 0.21 -8.09 0.46
C PHE A 6 -0.42 -6.70 0.35
N CYS A 7 -0.89 -6.15 1.48
CA CYS A 7 -1.17 -4.72 1.67
C CYS A 7 -0.04 -4.07 2.47
N VAL A 8 0.53 -3.02 1.89
CA VAL A 8 1.55 -2.15 2.49
C VAL A 8 0.98 -0.75 2.62
N GLY A 9 0.84 -0.27 3.85
CA GLY A 9 0.52 1.13 4.11
C GLY A 9 1.77 1.99 4.00
N ALA A 10 1.68 3.08 3.25
CA ALA A 10 2.77 4.01 3.05
C ALA A 10 2.31 5.45 3.33
N GLU A 11 3.18 6.21 3.99
CA GLU A 11 3.10 7.66 3.98
C GLU A 11 4.08 8.21 2.94
N VAL A 12 3.59 9.11 2.11
CA VAL A 12 4.37 9.79 1.09
C VAL A 12 4.37 11.30 1.31
N GLY A 13 5.44 11.95 0.85
CA GLY A 13 5.55 13.39 0.74
C GLY A 13 4.69 13.97 -0.39
N PRO A 14 4.97 15.20 -0.85
CA PRO A 14 4.16 15.88 -1.86
C PRO A 14 3.99 15.06 -3.15
N SER A 15 2.78 15.12 -3.72
CA SER A 15 2.49 14.52 -5.02
C SER A 15 3.38 15.15 -6.10
N PRO A 16 3.96 14.36 -7.02
CA PRO A 16 4.66 14.88 -8.19
C PRO A 16 3.79 15.76 -9.09
N ALA A 17 2.47 15.51 -9.10
CA ALA A 17 1.49 16.29 -9.85
C ALA A 17 1.00 17.54 -9.09
N GLY A 18 1.35 17.68 -7.80
CA GLY A 18 0.98 18.83 -6.97
C GLY A 18 -0.39 18.74 -6.31
N ASP A 19 -1.04 17.57 -6.34
CA ASP A 19 -2.40 17.38 -5.81
C ASP A 19 -2.47 17.44 -4.27
N PHE A 20 -1.40 17.01 -3.58
CA PHE A 20 -1.32 16.99 -2.12
C PHE A 20 0.11 17.23 -1.61
N LEU A 21 0.23 17.68 -0.35
CA LEU A 21 1.53 17.92 0.33
C LEU A 21 2.06 16.68 1.08
N GLY A 22 1.18 15.73 1.36
CA GLY A 22 1.52 14.42 1.91
C GLY A 22 0.26 13.57 2.01
N ALA A 23 0.40 12.26 1.88
CA ALA A 23 -0.74 11.35 1.86
C ALA A 23 -0.40 10.01 2.50
N HIS A 24 -1.43 9.34 3.03
CA HIS A 24 -1.42 7.92 3.30
C HIS A 24 -1.98 7.16 2.10
N VAL A 25 -1.35 6.06 1.72
CA VAL A 25 -1.78 5.20 0.61
C VAL A 25 -1.54 3.74 0.94
N ASN A 26 -2.51 2.89 0.61
CA ASN A 26 -2.34 1.45 0.64
C ASN A 26 -1.82 0.95 -0.70
N VAL A 27 -0.79 0.11 -0.68
CA VAL A 27 -0.17 -0.47 -1.86
C VAL A 27 -0.37 -1.98 -1.82
N TYR A 28 -0.94 -2.52 -2.89
CA TYR A 28 -1.22 -3.95 -3.02
C TYR A 28 -0.26 -4.60 -4.01
N VAL A 29 0.44 -5.65 -3.58
CA VAL A 29 1.47 -6.35 -4.37
C VAL A 29 1.44 -7.86 -4.14
N GLY A 30 1.59 -8.67 -5.18
CA GLY A 30 1.95 -10.08 -5.00
C GLY A 30 3.39 -10.19 -4.49
N ALA A 31 3.69 -11.07 -3.55
CA ALA A 31 5.06 -11.35 -3.10
C ALA A 31 5.14 -12.70 -2.39
N ASN A 32 6.34 -13.25 -2.21
CA ASN A 32 6.54 -14.49 -1.44
C ASN A 32 6.58 -14.23 0.07
N ASP A 33 7.05 -13.05 0.48
CA ASP A 33 7.17 -12.65 1.87
C ASP A 33 6.96 -11.13 2.07
N LEU A 34 6.84 -10.71 3.33
CA LEU A 34 6.59 -9.33 3.71
C LEU A 34 7.73 -8.38 3.29
N ARG A 35 8.98 -8.86 3.31
CA ARG A 35 10.13 -8.03 2.94
C ARG A 35 10.09 -7.73 1.44
N GLU A 36 9.84 -8.74 0.62
CA GLU A 36 9.66 -8.56 -0.82
C GLU A 36 8.49 -7.60 -1.11
N ALA A 37 7.37 -7.73 -0.38
CA ALA A 37 6.25 -6.83 -0.52
C ALA A 37 6.61 -5.36 -0.23
N LEU A 38 7.34 -5.11 0.87
CA LEU A 38 7.82 -3.78 1.23
C LEU A 38 8.76 -3.19 0.17
N GLU A 39 9.74 -3.98 -0.29
CA GLU A 39 10.71 -3.56 -1.31
C GLU A 39 10.00 -3.22 -2.64
N ARG A 40 9.03 -4.04 -3.05
CA ARG A 40 8.25 -3.79 -4.27
C ARG A 40 7.37 -2.55 -4.16
N ALA A 41 6.69 -2.36 -3.02
CA ALA A 41 5.87 -1.18 -2.78
C ALA A 41 6.72 0.10 -2.79
N GLU A 42 7.87 0.09 -2.12
CA GLU A 42 8.79 1.24 -2.10
C GLU A 42 9.32 1.57 -3.49
N ALA A 43 9.80 0.56 -4.22
CA ALA A 43 10.34 0.74 -5.56
C ALA A 43 9.30 1.33 -6.51
N ALA A 44 8.04 0.90 -6.39
CA ALA A 44 6.96 1.44 -7.19
C ALA A 44 6.67 2.91 -6.86
N LEU A 45 6.54 3.25 -5.58
CA LEU A 45 6.31 4.63 -5.13
C LEU A 45 7.45 5.56 -5.57
N GLN A 46 8.71 5.12 -5.42
CA GLN A 46 9.89 5.90 -5.85
C GLN A 46 9.93 6.08 -7.37
N ARG A 47 9.65 5.03 -8.15
CA ARG A 47 9.59 5.10 -9.62
C ARG A 47 8.54 6.10 -10.08
N ASP A 48 7.42 6.18 -9.37
CA ASP A 48 6.31 7.06 -9.71
C ASP A 48 6.49 8.47 -9.10
N GLY A 49 7.65 8.73 -8.46
CA GLY A 49 8.07 10.05 -7.98
C GLY A 49 7.68 10.38 -6.54
N TYR A 50 7.04 9.47 -5.83
CA TYR A 50 6.64 9.68 -4.44
C TYR A 50 7.81 9.47 -3.49
N LYS A 51 8.11 10.48 -2.68
CA LYS A 51 9.07 10.35 -1.58
C LYS A 51 8.39 9.64 -0.42
N VAL A 52 8.78 8.39 -0.16
CA VAL A 52 8.31 7.61 0.97
C VAL A 52 8.88 8.16 2.28
N THR A 53 8.02 8.45 3.26
CA THR A 53 8.42 8.94 4.59
C THR A 53 8.25 7.89 5.68
N PHE A 54 7.29 6.99 5.50
CA PHE A 54 7.04 5.85 6.39
C PHE A 54 6.41 4.72 5.59
N MET A 55 6.73 3.48 5.92
CA MET A 55 6.02 2.32 5.42
C MET A 55 5.86 1.28 6.51
N ARG A 56 4.72 0.62 6.48
CA ARG A 56 4.43 -0.53 7.32
C ARG A 56 3.59 -1.50 6.51
N GLY A 57 4.06 -2.74 6.40
CA GLY A 57 3.27 -3.82 5.82
C GLY A 57 2.56 -4.56 6.95
N CYS A 58 1.23 -4.70 6.85
CA CYS A 58 0.50 -5.58 7.77
C CYS A 58 0.36 -6.99 7.22
N TRP A 59 0.00 -7.19 5.93
CA TRP A 59 -0.75 -8.44 5.68
C TRP A 59 -0.93 -8.96 4.26
N VAL A 60 -1.05 -10.29 4.20
CA VAL A 60 -1.46 -11.22 3.14
C VAL A 60 -2.99 -11.24 2.91
N VAL A 61 -3.52 -10.45 2.00
CA VAL A 61 -4.94 -10.21 1.64
C VAL A 61 -5.82 -11.47 1.47
N ASP A 62 -5.25 -12.69 1.47
CA ASP A 62 -5.97 -13.97 1.47
C ASP A 62 -6.43 -14.48 2.87
N VAL A 63 -5.98 -13.85 3.97
CA VAL A 63 -6.44 -14.06 5.35
C VAL A 63 -6.75 -12.69 6.00
N ALA A 64 -7.41 -12.58 7.14
CA ALA A 64 -7.95 -11.29 7.63
C ALA A 64 -7.00 -10.47 8.54
N CYS A 65 -6.39 -9.34 8.09
CA CYS A 65 -5.77 -8.32 8.98
C CYS A 65 -6.79 -7.33 9.47
N ASN A 66 -6.61 -6.87 10.70
CA ASN A 66 -7.23 -5.64 11.17
C ASN A 66 -6.26 -4.90 12.10
N ASP A 67 -5.24 -4.22 11.54
CA ASP A 67 -4.27 -3.42 12.30
C ASP A 67 -4.51 -1.91 12.22
N GLY A 68 -5.64 -1.49 11.64
CA GLY A 68 -6.05 -0.10 11.49
C GLY A 68 -5.37 0.68 10.36
N PHE A 69 -4.27 0.16 9.79
CA PHE A 69 -3.49 0.84 8.75
C PHE A 69 -3.91 0.42 7.33
N CYS A 70 -4.24 -0.86 7.16
CA CYS A 70 -4.89 -1.39 5.97
C CYS A 70 -6.39 -1.64 6.26
N PRO A 71 -7.25 -0.62 6.35
CA PRO A 71 -8.68 -0.83 6.56
C PRO A 71 -9.24 -1.62 5.39
N ALA A 72 -9.77 -2.81 5.68
CA ALA A 72 -10.41 -3.69 4.72
C ALA A 72 -11.81 -3.16 4.33
N ASP A 73 -11.90 -1.91 3.87
CA ASP A 73 -13.21 -1.31 3.54
C ASP A 73 -13.68 -1.76 2.15
N VAL A 74 -12.74 -2.03 1.25
CA VAL A 74 -13.01 -2.70 -0.02
C VAL A 74 -11.81 -3.59 -0.31
N LEU A 75 -11.94 -4.90 -0.13
CA LEU A 75 -11.13 -5.82 -0.92
C LEU A 75 -11.61 -5.61 -2.35
N PRO A 76 -10.83 -5.02 -3.25
CA PRO A 76 -11.25 -4.96 -4.64
C PRO A 76 -11.27 -6.42 -5.11
N GLY A 77 -12.46 -7.01 -5.20
CA GLY A 77 -12.65 -8.41 -5.57
C GLY A 77 -11.97 -8.78 -6.89
N GLU A 78 -11.64 -7.77 -7.70
CA GLU A 78 -10.93 -7.83 -8.97
C GLU A 78 -9.39 -7.89 -8.87
N ILE A 79 -8.78 -7.54 -7.72
CA ILE A 79 -7.30 -7.54 -7.56
C ILE A 79 -6.74 -8.95 -7.35
N SER A 80 -7.54 -9.87 -6.82
CA SER A 80 -7.02 -11.12 -6.24
C SER A 80 -6.25 -12.00 -7.23
N GLY A 81 -6.81 -12.32 -8.40
CA GLY A 81 -6.18 -13.27 -9.32
C GLY A 81 -4.95 -12.73 -10.06
N GLU A 82 -5.07 -11.53 -10.63
CA GLU A 82 -4.03 -10.99 -11.51
C GLU A 82 -2.82 -10.43 -10.75
N LEU A 83 -3.02 -9.82 -9.57
CA LEU A 83 -1.90 -9.29 -8.77
C LEU A 83 -1.16 -10.38 -7.99
N LEU A 84 -1.82 -11.50 -7.65
CA LEU A 84 -1.15 -12.65 -7.02
C LEU A 84 -0.03 -13.22 -7.92
N PHE A 85 -0.24 -13.22 -9.24
CA PHE A 85 0.68 -13.88 -10.19
C PHE A 85 1.38 -12.90 -11.13
N SER A 86 1.39 -11.61 -10.82
CA SER A 86 2.07 -10.59 -11.65
C SER A 86 3.02 -9.70 -10.85
N ASP A 87 3.87 -9.00 -11.60
CA ASP A 87 4.74 -7.95 -11.08
C ASP A 87 4.03 -6.60 -10.93
N ALA A 88 2.71 -6.56 -11.17
CA ALA A 88 1.93 -5.34 -11.05
C ALA A 88 1.84 -4.88 -9.58
N VAL A 89 1.60 -3.57 -9.45
CA VAL A 89 1.41 -2.87 -8.18
C VAL A 89 0.14 -2.06 -8.31
N HIS A 90 -0.72 -2.11 -7.30
CA HIS A 90 -1.95 -1.33 -7.27
C HIS A 90 -1.93 -0.37 -6.09
N TYR A 91 -2.21 0.91 -6.37
CA TYR A 91 -2.41 1.91 -5.33
C TYR A 91 -3.89 2.02 -5.01
N GLY A 92 -4.22 1.94 -3.72
CA GLY A 92 -5.50 2.43 -3.23
C GLY A 92 -5.59 3.95 -3.34
N GLU A 93 -6.67 4.50 -2.80
CA GLU A 93 -6.88 5.93 -2.75
C GLU A 93 -5.81 6.63 -1.90
N PHE A 94 -5.27 7.75 -2.42
CA PHE A 94 -4.39 8.63 -1.66
C PHE A 94 -5.25 9.47 -0.71
N ARG A 95 -5.05 9.28 0.59
CA ARG A 95 -5.74 10.03 1.64
C ARG A 95 -4.82 11.13 2.13
N GLU A 96 -5.15 12.38 1.83
CA GLU A 96 -4.35 13.52 2.23
C GLU A 96 -4.14 13.56 3.74
N ARG A 97 -2.89 13.76 4.15
CA ARG A 97 -2.58 14.00 5.56
C ARG A 97 -2.98 15.44 5.89
N THR A 98 -4.15 15.59 6.50
CA THR A 98 -4.50 16.85 7.16
C THR A 98 -3.76 16.95 8.50
N THR A 99 -3.73 18.13 9.12
CA THR A 99 -3.14 18.31 10.46
C THR A 99 -3.88 17.54 11.55
N GLU A 100 -5.05 16.97 11.26
CA GLU A 100 -5.76 16.07 12.14
C GLU A 100 -5.23 14.65 11.95
N ASN A 101 -4.65 14.12 13.01
CA ASN A 101 -3.98 12.83 13.01
C ASN A 101 -5.04 11.72 12.95
N ASP A 102 -5.29 11.14 11.78
CA ASP A 102 -6.26 10.06 11.56
C ASP A 102 -5.90 8.73 12.27
N TYR A 103 -4.78 8.69 12.99
CA TYR A 103 -4.45 7.59 13.90
C TYR A 103 -5.29 7.72 15.19
N LEU A 104 -6.56 7.32 15.10
CA LEU A 104 -7.35 6.93 16.26
C LEU A 104 -6.74 5.62 16.81
N TYR A 105 -5.73 5.77 17.68
CA TYR A 105 -5.23 4.69 18.54
C TYR A 105 -6.30 4.27 19.56
#